data_AF-A0A6B1I824-F1
#
_entry.id   AF-A0A6B1I824-F1
#
_cell.length_a   1.000
_cell.length_b   1.000
_cell.length_c   1.000
_cell.angle_alpha   90.00
_cell.angle_beta   90.00
_cell.angle_gamma   90.00
#
_symmetry.space_group_name_H-M   'P 1'
#
loop_
_entity.id
_entity.type
_entity.pdbx_description
1 polymer ?
#
loop_
_entity_poly.entity_id
_entity_poly.type
_entity_poly.pdbx_seq_one_letter_code
_entity_poly.pdbx_strand_id
1 'polypeptide(L)' 'MKKKLFITGAAGKVGSGLRRHLKDRYDFRLLFHRNIPEVEPNDEIVVSDLANF' A
#
# COMPACT_ATOMS: atom_id res chain seq x y z
N MET A 1 -6.43 5.11 17.61
CA MET A 1 -5.39 4.93 16.58
C MET A 1 -5.67 3.63 15.83
N LYS A 2 -5.71 3.64 14.50
CA LYS A 2 -5.87 2.40 13.71
C LYS A 2 -4.56 1.61 13.71
N LYS A 3 -4.63 0.29 13.50
CA LYS A 3 -3.42 -0.51 13.27
C LYS A 3 -2.88 -0.17 11.88
N LYS A 4 -1.56 -0.21 11.69
CA LYS A 4 -0.92 0.00 10.39
C LYS A 4 -0.69 -1.32 9.66
N LEU A 5 -1.11 -1.41 8.41
CA LEU A 5 -0.89 -2.57 7.54
C LEU A 5 0.11 -2.21 6.44
N PHE A 6 1.12 -3.07 6.27
CA PHE A 6 2.09 -2.95 5.18
C PHE A 6 1.71 -3.88 4.03
N ILE A 7 1.55 -3.34 2.82
CA ILE A 7 1.19 -4.10 1.62
C ILE A 7 2.33 -4.02 0.62
N THR A 8 2.95 -5.17 0.34
CA THR A 8 3.80 -5.36 -0.83
C THR A 8 2.95 -5.75 -2.04
N GLY A 9 3.33 -5.30 -3.24
CA GLY A 9 2.47 -5.46 -4.42
C GLY A 9 1.20 -4.60 -4.37
N ALA A 10 1.29 -3.40 -3.78
CA ALA A 10 0.14 -2.52 -3.56
C ALA A 10 -0.58 -2.08 -4.86
N ALA A 11 0.12 -2.04 -5.99
CA ALA A 11 -0.47 -1.76 -7.30
C ALA A 11 -1.21 -2.96 -7.94
N GLY A 12 -1.05 -4.17 -7.39
CA GLY A 12 -1.67 -5.38 -7.93
C GLY A 12 -3.16 -5.50 -7.57
N LYS A 13 -3.85 -6.44 -8.21
CA LYS A 13 -5.29 -6.70 -7.96
C LYS A 13 -5.59 -7.01 -6.49
N VAL A 14 -4.73 -7.80 -5.84
CA VAL A 14 -4.90 -8.17 -4.42
C VAL A 14 -4.63 -6.97 -3.51
N GLY A 15 -3.49 -6.30 -3.68
CA GLY A 15 -3.12 -5.15 -2.84
C GLY A 15 -4.12 -3.99 -2.91
N SER A 16 -4.55 -3.64 -4.13
CA SER A 16 -5.58 -2.62 -4.35
C SER A 16 -6.95 -3.04 -3.79
N GLY A 17 -7.31 -4.31 -3.90
CA GLY A 17 -8.52 -4.88 -3.29
C GLY A 17 -8.49 -4.78 -1.77
N LEU A 18 -7.39 -5.19 -1.13
CA LEU A 18 -7.21 -5.10 0.32
C LEU A 18 -7.32 -3.66 0.80
N ARG A 19 -6.59 -2.72 0.18
CA ARG A 19 -6.66 -1.29 0.51
C ARG A 19 -8.10 -0.77 0.43
N ARG A 20 -8.83 -1.08 -0.65
CA ARG A 20 -10.21 -0.62 -0.85
C ARG A 20 -11.15 -1.08 0.26
N HIS A 21 -11.09 -2.36 0.65
CA HIS A 21 -12.04 -2.94 1.60
C HIS A 21 -11.65 -2.73 3.07
N LEU A 22 -10.39 -2.40 3.34
CA LEU A 22 -9.86 -2.27 4.70
C LEU A 22 -9.58 -0.82 5.12
N LYS A 23 -9.80 0.17 4.24
CA LYS A 23 -9.48 1.59 4.47
C LYS A 23 -10.09 2.18 5.75
N ASP A 24 -11.27 1.71 6.12
CA ASP A 24 -11.97 2.23 7.29
C ASP A 24 -11.43 1.64 8.60
N ARG A 25 -10.63 0.56 8.53
CA ARG A 25 -10.13 -0.18 9.71
C ARG A 25 -8.63 -0.02 9.95
N TYR A 26 -7.84 0.26 8.92
CA TYR A 26 -6.38 0.34 9.01
C TYR A 26 -5.84 1.64 8.42
N ASP A 27 -4.64 2.01 8.86
CA ASP A 27 -3.77 2.94 8.14
C ASP A 27 -2.81 2.12 7.26
N PHE A 28 -2.35 2.67 6.13
CA PHE A 28 -1.59 1.89 5.16
C PHE A 28 -0.17 2.41 4.96
N ARG A 29 0.74 1.45 4.83
CA ARG A 29 2.03 1.63 4.17
C ARG A 29 2.02 0.79 2.90
N LEU A 30 2.27 1.40 1.75
CA LEU A 30 2.13 0.78 0.43
C LEU A 30 3.49 0.73 -0.26
N LEU A 31 3.96 -0.46 -0.59
CA LEU A 31 5.16 -0.64 -1.40
C LEU A 31 4.82 -0.73 -2.89
N PHE A 32 5.40 0.17 -3.67
CA PHE A 32 5.38 0.16 -5.13
C PHE A 32 6.79 -0.07 -5.67
N HIS A 33 6.88 -0.78 -6.80
CA HIS A 33 8.17 -1.03 -7.43
C HIS A 33 8.64 0.15 -8.30
N ARG A 34 7.76 0.68 -9.15
CA ARG A 34 8.10 1.76 -10.10
C ARG A 34 6.93 2.69 -10.42
N ASN A 35 5.73 2.12 -10.61
CA ASN A 35 4.54 2.90 -10.91
C ASN A 35 3.76 3.14 -9.63
N ILE A 36 3.66 4.41 -9.22
CA ILE A 36 2.84 4.84 -8.10
C ILE A 36 1.49 5.30 -8.71
N PRO A 37 0.38 4.60 -8.43
CA PRO A 37 -0.95 5.05 -8.84
C PRO A 37 -1.36 6.28 -8.02
N GLU A 38 -2.53 6.83 -8.29
CA GLU A 38 -3.13 7.83 -7.41
C GLU A 38 -3.33 7.23 -5.99
N VAL A 39 -2.88 7.96 -4.98
CA VAL A 39 -2.85 7.55 -3.57
C VAL A 39 -3.64 8.52 -2.72
N GLU A 40 -4.18 8.03 -1.60
CA GLU A 40 -4.92 8.87 -0.67
C GLU A 40 -3.92 9.67 0.17
N PRO A 41 -4.29 10.88 0.65
CA PRO A 41 -3.38 11.74 1.42
C PRO A 41 -2.76 11.08 2.67
N ASN A 42 -3.45 10.08 3.24
CA ASN A 42 -3.02 9.38 4.45
C ASN A 42 -2.22 8.11 4.17
N ASP A 43 -1.99 7.75 2.91
CA ASP A 43 -1.17 6.59 2.57
C ASP A 43 0.32 6.91 2.76
N GLU A 44 1.03 6.04 3.46
CA GLU A 44 2.48 6.09 3.52
C GLU A 44 3.08 5.31 2.34
N ILE A 45 3.81 5.99 1.46
CA ILE A 45 4.30 5.40 0.21
C ILE A 45 5.77 5.00 0.35
N VAL A 46 6.06 3.75 0.01
CA VAL A 46 7.43 3.22 -0.10
C VAL A 46 7.67 2.81 -1.56
N VAL A 47 8.74 3.31 -2.16
CA VAL A 47 9.16 2.89 -3.50
C VAL A 47 10.44 2.08 -3.38
N SER A 48 10.39 0.80 -3.71
CA SER A 48 11.55 -0.08 -3.66
C SER A 48 11.37 -1.32 -4.54
N ASP A 49 12.49 -1.93 -4.93
CA ASP A 49 12.50 -3.28 -5.47
C ASP A 49 12.50 -4.30 -4.32
N LEU A 50 11.44 -5.11 -4.23
CA LEU A 50 11.35 -6.15 -3.21
C LEU A 50 12.41 -7.24 -3.36
N ALA A 51 12.92 -7.45 -4.58
CA ALA A 51 13.93 -8.47 -4.87
C ALA A 51 15.36 -8.02 -4.54
N ASN A 52 15.56 -6.75 -4.16
CA ASN A 52 16.86 -6.19 -3.82
C ASN A 52 16.90 -5.81 -2.34
N PHE A 53 17.15 -6.79 -1.47
CA PHE A 53 17.17 -6.64 -0.01
C PHE A 53 18.49 -7.11 0.59
#